data_AF-A0A3A4V410-F1
#
_entry.id   AF-A0A3A4V410-F1
#
_cell.length_a   1.000
_cell.length_b   1.000
_cell.length_c   1.000
_cell.angle_alpha   90.00
_cell.angle_beta   90.00
_cell.angle_gamma   90.00
#
_symmetry.space_group_name_H-M   'P 1'
#
loop_
_entity.id
_entity.type
_entity.pdbx_description
1 polymer ?
#
loop_
_entity_poly.entity_id
_entity_poly.type
_entity_poly.pdbx_seq_one_letter_code
_entity_poly.pdbx_strand_id
1 'polypeptide(L)' 'MKTIACKEYVPGCNFVAKGKTEEEAAKQLLEHMEKNHTEELKKMMSSSSREQIISDMKKKVKEEDEEWEEGM' A
#
# COMPACT_ATOMS: atom_id res chain seq x y z
N MET A 1 -3.15 12.60 -4.97
CA MET A 1 -3.61 11.60 -3.99
C MET A 1 -2.57 10.47 -3.88
N LYS A 2 -2.37 9.88 -2.71
CA LYS A 2 -1.38 8.80 -2.54
C LYS A 2 -2.05 7.44 -2.59
N THR A 3 -1.61 6.55 -3.48
CA THR A 3 -2.24 5.24 -3.68
C THR A 3 -1.23 4.11 -3.72
N ILE A 4 -1.63 2.92 -3.24
CA ILE A 4 -0.80 1.72 -3.26
C ILE A 4 -1.65 0.48 -3.51
N ALA A 5 -1.22 -0.35 -4.45
CA ALA A 5 -1.96 -1.54 -4.83
C ALA A 5 -1.44 -2.78 -4.08
N CYS A 6 -2.36 -3.56 -3.51
CA CYS A 6 -2.03 -4.81 -2.81
C CYS A 6 -1.43 -5.86 -3.75
N LYS A 7 -1.75 -5.80 -5.07
CA LYS A 7 -1.16 -6.67 -6.09
C LYS A 7 0.37 -6.65 -6.12
N GLU A 8 0.99 -5.56 -5.67
CA GLU A 8 2.45 -5.41 -5.62
C GLU A 8 3.09 -6.32 -4.53
N TYR A 9 2.26 -6.85 -3.64
CA TYR A 9 2.65 -7.70 -2.51
C TYR A 9 2.02 -9.09 -2.62
N VAL A 10 0.73 -9.13 -2.96
CA VAL A 10 -0.05 -10.35 -3.07
C VAL A 10 -0.58 -10.46 -4.49
N PRO A 11 0.09 -11.24 -5.37
CA PRO A 11 -0.36 -11.39 -6.74
C PRO A 11 -1.77 -11.97 -6.76
N GLY A 12 -2.68 -11.28 -7.46
CA GLY A 12 -4.11 -11.62 -7.54
C GLY A 12 -5.03 -10.77 -6.67
N CYS A 13 -4.49 -9.91 -5.79
CA CYS A 13 -5.32 -8.98 -5.02
C CYS A 13 -5.49 -7.63 -5.75
N ASN A 14 -6.72 -7.30 -6.15
CA ASN A 14 -7.04 -6.05 -6.84
C ASN A 14 -7.31 -4.86 -5.90
N PHE A 15 -7.07 -5.01 -4.59
CA PHE A 15 -7.29 -3.93 -3.63
C PHE A 15 -6.26 -2.81 -3.84
N VAL A 16 -6.73 -1.57 -3.84
CA VAL A 16 -5.89 -0.36 -3.90
C VAL A 16 -6.22 0.51 -2.70
N ALA A 17 -5.25 0.66 -1.81
CA ALA A 17 -5.37 1.57 -0.68
C ALA A 17 -5.11 3.00 -1.16
N LYS A 18 -5.94 3.95 -0.71
CA LYS A 18 -5.85 5.36 -1.08
C LYS A 18 -5.83 6.22 0.17
N GLY A 19 -4.85 7.12 0.29
CA GLY A 19 -4.70 8.01 1.43
C GLY A 19 -4.35 9.43 0.99
N LYS A 20 -4.52 10.39 1.90
CA LYS A 20 -4.00 11.75 1.67
C LYS A 20 -2.48 11.78 1.82
N THR A 21 -1.95 10.94 2.69
CA THR A 21 -0.52 10.77 2.92
C THR A 21 -0.08 9.34 2.58
N GLU A 22 1.22 9.16 2.36
CA GLU A 22 1.82 7.84 2.14
C GLU A 22 1.57 6.92 3.34
N GLU A 23 1.58 7.47 4.55
CA GLU A 23 1.32 6.73 5.77
C GLU A 23 -0.12 6.23 5.84
N GLU A 24 -1.11 7.05 5.45
CA GLU A 24 -2.50 6.61 5.42
C GLU A 24 -2.74 5.52 4.37
N ALA A 25 -2.15 5.68 3.18
CA ALA A 25 -2.24 4.67 2.13
C ALA A 25 -1.60 3.34 2.58
N ALA A 26 -0.41 3.39 3.20
CA ALA A 26 0.28 2.22 3.72
C ALA A 26 -0.49 1.56 4.88
N LYS A 27 -1.05 2.34 5.82
CA LYS A 27 -1.85 1.81 6.94
C LYS A 27 -3.10 1.09 6.44
N GLN A 28 -3.83 1.66 5.49
CA GLN A 28 -5.00 1.02 4.89
C GLN A 28 -4.65 -0.27 4.15
N LEU A 29 -3.52 -0.28 3.43
CA LEU A 29 -3.04 -1.50 2.79
C LEU A 29 -2.69 -2.57 3.81
N LEU A 30 -2.00 -2.18 4.88
CA LEU A 30 -1.63 -3.09 5.96
C LEU A 30 -2.86 -3.69 6.64
N GLU A 31 -3.87 -2.88 6.96
CA GLU A 31 -5.13 -3.37 7.51
C GLU A 31 -5.86 -4.35 6.57
N HIS A 32 -5.82 -4.08 5.27
CA HIS A 32 -6.38 -5.00 4.28
C HIS A 32 -5.65 -6.34 4.29
N MET A 33 -4.31 -6.32 4.33
CA MET A 33 -3.50 -7.53 4.43
C MET A 33 -3.71 -8.25 5.78
N GLU A 34 -3.86 -7.54 6.89
CA GLU A 34 -4.18 -8.10 8.21
C GLU A 34 -5.53 -8.83 8.23
N LYS A 35 -6.47 -8.45 7.36
CA LYS A 35 -7.82 -9.06 7.30
C LYS A 35 -7.94 -10.13 6.22
N ASN A 36 -7.30 -9.95 5.06
CA ASN A 36 -7.51 -10.79 3.86
C ASN A 36 -6.29 -11.64 3.48
N HIS A 37 -5.09 -11.25 3.92
CA HIS A 37 -3.82 -11.88 3.54
C HIS A 37 -2.95 -12.13 4.78
N THR A 38 -3.56 -12.63 5.85
CA THR A 38 -2.93 -12.86 7.16
C THR A 38 -1.68 -13.73 7.08
N GLU A 39 -1.68 -14.76 6.24
CA GLU A 39 -0.53 -15.66 6.07
C GLU A 39 0.65 -14.97 5.40
N GLU A 40 0.42 -14.24 4.31
CA GLU A 40 1.46 -13.48 3.60
C GLU A 40 2.00 -12.35 4.47
N LEU A 41 1.12 -11.65 5.19
CA LEU A 41 1.54 -10.63 6.13
C LEU A 41 2.38 -11.21 7.27
N LYS A 42 2.00 -12.37 7.83
CA LYS A 42 2.81 -13.06 8.85
C LYS A 42 4.18 -13.44 8.32
N LYS A 43 4.29 -13.90 7.08
CA LYS A 43 5.60 -14.16 6.44
C LYS A 43 6.43 -12.89 6.33
N MET A 44 5.84 -11.78 5.86
CA MET A 44 6.54 -10.49 5.80
C MET A 44 6.99 -10.01 7.19
N MET A 45 6.12 -10.10 8.20
CA MET A 45 6.43 -9.74 9.59
C MET A 45 7.46 -10.67 10.24
N SER A 46 7.53 -11.92 9.80
CA SER A 46 8.55 -12.85 10.29
C SER A 46 9.95 -12.53 9.75
N SER A 47 10.05 -11.85 8.60
CA SER A 47 11.32 -11.45 7.99
C SER A 47 11.68 -9.99 8.25
N SER A 48 10.74 -9.15 8.66
CA SER A 48 10.95 -7.71 8.88
C SER A 48 9.98 -7.17 9.92
N SER A 49 10.41 -6.15 10.69
CA SER A 49 9.53 -5.52 11.67
C SER A 49 8.38 -4.76 11.00
N ARG A 50 7.25 -4.59 11.70
CA ARG A 50 6.08 -3.84 11.21
C ARG A 50 6.44 -2.45 10.67
N GLU A 51 7.36 -1.76 11.35
CA GLU A 51 7.83 -0.43 10.93
C GLU A 51 8.60 -0.47 9.61
N GLN A 52 9.41 -1.51 9.38
CA GLN A 52 10.10 -1.70 8.11
C GLN A 52 9.12 -2.00 6.98
N ILE A 53 8.10 -2.82 7.23
CA ILE A 53 7.06 -3.12 6.24
C ILE A 53 6.31 -1.84 5.85
N ILE A 54 5.92 -1.02 6.82
CA ILE A 54 5.27 0.27 6.55
C ILE A 54 6.22 1.21 5.78
N SER A 55 7.51 1.24 6.12
CA SER A 55 8.51 2.04 5.42
C SER A 55 8.71 1.56 3.97
N ASP A 56 8.73 0.26 3.72
CA ASP A 56 8.80 -0.33 2.39
C ASP A 56 7.53 -0.05 1.57
N MET A 57 6.36 -0.16 2.21
CA MET A 57 5.06 0.24 1.64
C MET A 57 5.06 1.70 1.23
N LYS A 58 5.50 2.62 2.10
CA LYS A 58 5.60 4.05 1.79
C LYS A 58 6.42 4.29 0.52
N LYS A 59 7.55 3.60 0.34
CA LYS A 59 8.38 3.71 -0.88
C LYS A 59 7.69 3.25 -2.17
N LYS A 60 6.70 2.36 -2.07
CA LYS A 60 5.89 1.88 -3.21
C LYS A 60 4.59 2.64 -3.39
N VAL A 61 4.26 3.57 -2.49
CA VAL A 61 3.13 4.47 -2.68
C VAL A 61 3.41 5.32 -3.90
N LYS A 62 2.47 5.29 -4.84
CA LYS A 62 2.48 6.18 -6.00
C LYS A 62 1.74 7.46 -5.62
N GLU A 63 2.34 8.58 -6.00
CA GLU A 63 1.61 9.83 -6.10
C GLU A 63 0.86 9.78 -7.42
N GLU A 64 -0.46 9.58 -7.34
CA GLU A 64 -1.32 10.04 -8.41
C GLU A 64 -1.44 11.54 -8.20
N ASP A 65 -0.50 12.30 -8.76
CA ASP A 65 -0.77 13.70 -9.06
C ASP A 65 -1.96 13.66 -10.02
N GLU A 66 -3.07 14.25 -9.61
CA GLU A 66 -4.07 14.69 -10.58
C GLU A 66 -3.36 15.76 -11.41
N GLU A 67 -2.56 15.33 -12.39
CA GLU A 67 -2.28 16.16 -13.56
C GLU A 67 -3.64 16.41 -14.19
N TRP A 68 -4.28 17.48 -13.73
CA TRP A 68 -5.22 18.22 -14.51
C TRP A 68 -4.46 18.65 -15.76
N GLU A 69 -4.52 17.82 -16.81
CA GLU A 69 -4.43 18.35 -18.16
C GLU A 69 -5.64 19.28 -18.33
N GLU A 70 -5.47 20.54 -17.92
CA GLU A 70 -6.15 21.68 -18.54
C GLU A 70 -5.71 21.72 -20.01
N GLY A 71 -6.25 20.79 -20.79
CA GLY A 71 -6.20 20.80 -22.23
C GLY A 71 -7.13 21.88 -22.75
N MET A 72 -6.53 23.04 -22.99
CA MET A 72 -6.89 24.15 -23.90
C MET A 72 -8.19 24.04 -24.70
#